data_AF-A0A832JY12-F1
#
_entry.id   AF-A0A832JY12-F1
#
_cell.length_a   1.000
_cell.length_b   1.000
_cell.length_c   1.000
_cell.angle_alpha   90.00
_cell.angle_beta   90.00
_cell.angle_gamma   90.00
#
_symmetry.space_group_name_H-M   'P 1'
#
loop_
_entity.id
_entity.type
_entity.pdbx_description
1 polymer ?
#
loop_
_entity_poly.entity_id
_entity_poly.type
_entity_poly.pdbx_seq_one_letter_code
_entity_poly.pdbx_strand_id
1 'polypeptide(L)'
;MYATVRDIRVHNDWMPVRVESEEPSRPRSRILQLSKRPIVDGDFDGSVLGDIEVLVDGARIGPESVDAETGLVVLPEDPPAGSSIAVSYYWHPISDREIGLALAKAAAEVELVTGRRFGPYRARERVVLTSGSIVRLGDRVVEVESVKIYTLDGQLLDSAAGFELIDPENGLLRIKGYEAGRPSGPFFIPSALEVEVTYTAGYTETPDYIRQYTIMAATLEVLLRFQRMLSVERSYGDLVLVVKAPGGLGERIEQLRAELERFREILPKPVRRV
;
A
#
# COMPACT_ATOMS: atom_id res chain seq x y z
N MET A 1 0.13 2.23 4.46
CA MET A 1 0.77 2.53 3.16
C MET A 1 1.41 3.90 3.30
N TYR A 2 2.67 4.11 2.89
CA TYR A 2 3.42 5.34 3.21
C TYR A 2 3.09 6.54 2.32
N ALA A 3 2.65 6.26 1.09
CA ALA A 3 2.21 7.24 0.12
C ALA A 3 1.10 6.62 -0.74
N THR A 4 0.32 7.46 -1.41
CA THR A 4 -0.81 7.07 -2.25
C THR A 4 -0.51 7.25 -3.74
N VAL A 5 -1.36 6.68 -4.60
CA VAL A 5 -1.28 6.91 -6.06
C VAL A 5 -1.40 8.40 -6.39
N ARG A 6 -2.31 9.10 -5.70
CA ARG A 6 -2.48 10.55 -5.79
C ARG A 6 -1.19 11.31 -5.53
N ASP A 7 -0.46 10.94 -4.47
CA ASP A 7 0.81 11.60 -4.12
C ASP A 7 1.83 11.52 -5.25
N ILE A 8 1.94 10.36 -5.92
CA ILE A 8 2.85 10.17 -7.04
C ILE A 8 2.41 10.95 -8.26
N ARG A 9 1.11 10.94 -8.57
CA ARG A 9 0.56 11.71 -9.70
C ARG A 9 0.81 13.19 -9.50
N VAL A 10 0.52 13.73 -8.33
CA VAL A 10 0.74 15.15 -8.00
C VAL A 10 2.22 15.51 -8.00
N HIS A 11 3.08 14.66 -7.43
CA HIS A 11 4.52 14.92 -7.40
C HIS A 11 5.16 15.04 -8.79
N ASN A 12 4.68 14.25 -9.75
CA ASN A 12 5.22 14.19 -11.11
C ASN A 12 4.40 14.97 -12.15
N ASP A 13 3.31 15.62 -11.71
CA ASP A 13 2.33 16.27 -12.60
C ASP A 13 1.71 15.31 -13.64
N TRP A 14 1.55 14.04 -13.26
CA TRP A 14 0.96 12.97 -14.07
C TRP A 14 -0.55 12.89 -13.89
N MET A 15 -1.22 14.02 -14.14
CA MET A 15 -2.67 14.13 -13.97
C MET A 15 -3.41 13.28 -15.03
N PRO A 16 -4.48 12.57 -14.63
CA PRO A 16 -5.35 11.86 -15.57
C PRO A 16 -5.92 12.81 -16.63
N VAL A 17 -5.97 12.33 -17.87
CA VAL A 17 -6.61 13.05 -18.98
C VAL A 17 -8.00 12.50 -19.19
N ARG A 18 -9.01 13.37 -19.16
CA ARG A 18 -10.38 12.99 -19.45
C ARG A 18 -10.55 12.76 -20.96
N VAL A 19 -11.11 11.61 -21.31
CA VAL A 19 -11.56 11.27 -22.65
C VAL A 19 -13.08 11.41 -22.64
N GLU A 20 -13.62 12.21 -23.56
CA GLU A 20 -15.04 12.51 -23.62
C GLU A 20 -15.68 11.89 -24.86
N SER A 21 -16.84 11.27 -24.65
CA SER A 21 -17.73 10.76 -25.72
C SER A 21 -17.01 9.90 -26.77
N GLU A 22 -16.18 8.97 -26.31
CA GLU A 22 -15.51 8.02 -27.20
C GLU A 22 -16.47 6.94 -27.69
N GLU A 23 -16.45 6.66 -29.00
CA GLU A 23 -17.13 5.49 -29.57
C GLU A 23 -16.24 4.23 -29.40
N PRO A 24 -16.71 3.20 -28.66
CA PRO A 24 -15.91 2.00 -28.44
C PRO A 24 -15.81 1.15 -29.71
N SER A 25 -14.72 0.41 -29.86
CA SER A 25 -14.46 -0.42 -31.05
C SER A 25 -15.46 -1.58 -31.26
N ARG A 26 -16.19 -1.99 -30.21
CA ARG A 26 -17.23 -3.03 -30.26
C ARG A 26 -18.56 -2.52 -29.67
N PRO A 27 -19.25 -1.59 -30.35
CA PRO A 27 -20.43 -0.92 -29.79
C PRO A 27 -21.70 -1.78 -29.77
N ARG A 28 -21.65 -3.03 -30.26
CA ARG A 28 -22.81 -3.94 -30.32
C ARG A 28 -22.70 -5.14 -29.38
N SER A 29 -21.70 -5.12 -28.52
CA SER A 29 -21.48 -6.15 -27.52
C SER A 29 -21.57 -5.51 -26.15
N ARG A 30 -22.03 -6.28 -25.17
CA ARG A 30 -21.89 -6.00 -23.75
C ARG A 30 -20.44 -5.66 -23.35
N ILE A 31 -19.45 -6.20 -24.06
CA ILE A 31 -18.03 -5.92 -23.85
C ILE A 31 -17.58 -4.83 -24.80
N LEU A 32 -17.43 -3.62 -24.26
CA LEU A 32 -16.89 -2.46 -24.95
C LEU A 32 -15.38 -2.44 -24.79
N GLN A 33 -14.66 -2.19 -25.90
CA GLN A 33 -13.22 -2.03 -25.88
C GLN A 33 -12.86 -0.59 -26.28
N LEU A 34 -12.24 0.13 -25.34
CA LEU A 34 -11.80 1.51 -25.49
C LEU A 34 -10.45 1.58 -26.21
N SER A 35 -10.21 2.70 -26.88
CA SER A 35 -9.03 2.96 -27.69
C SER A 35 -7.82 3.32 -26.84
N LYS A 36 -7.99 4.22 -25.85
CA LYS A 36 -6.93 4.59 -24.92
C LYS A 36 -7.01 3.74 -23.66
N ARG A 37 -5.88 3.13 -23.31
CA ARG A 37 -5.67 2.30 -22.12
C ARG A 37 -4.28 2.61 -21.54
N PRO A 38 -4.06 2.46 -20.24
CA PRO A 38 -4.98 2.01 -19.19
C PRO A 38 -6.00 3.09 -18.76
N ILE A 39 -7.17 2.66 -18.30
CA ILE A 39 -8.14 3.51 -17.58
C ILE A 39 -7.58 3.77 -16.19
N VAL A 40 -7.72 5.00 -15.69
CA VAL A 40 -7.19 5.40 -14.39
C VAL A 40 -8.27 6.07 -13.56
N ASP A 41 -8.06 6.07 -12.25
CA ASP A 41 -8.88 6.70 -11.24
C ASP A 41 -8.70 8.22 -11.32
N GLY A 42 -9.79 8.92 -11.62
CA GLY A 42 -9.80 10.36 -11.88
C GLY A 42 -9.91 11.20 -10.62
N ASP A 43 -10.65 10.72 -9.62
CA ASP A 43 -10.95 11.43 -8.38
C ASP A 43 -10.16 10.93 -7.16
N PHE A 44 -9.41 9.84 -7.34
CA PHE A 44 -8.56 9.19 -6.36
C PHE A 44 -9.33 8.50 -5.22
N ASP A 45 -10.54 8.03 -5.46
CA ASP A 45 -11.35 7.30 -4.48
C ASP A 45 -10.96 5.81 -4.34
N GLY A 46 -10.10 5.31 -5.23
CA GLY A 46 -9.63 3.92 -5.29
C GLY A 46 -10.43 3.02 -6.23
N SER A 47 -11.39 3.56 -7.00
CA SER A 47 -12.32 2.80 -7.83
C SER A 47 -12.60 3.48 -9.18
N VAL A 48 -11.99 2.94 -10.24
CA VAL A 48 -12.25 3.34 -11.64
C VAL A 48 -13.68 3.14 -12.13
N LEU A 49 -14.52 2.36 -11.43
CA LEU A 49 -15.88 2.05 -11.88
C LEU A 49 -16.80 3.28 -11.79
N GLY A 50 -16.58 4.16 -10.81
CA GLY A 50 -17.33 5.41 -10.63
C GLY A 50 -16.96 6.47 -11.65
N ASP A 51 -15.74 6.41 -12.18
CA ASP A 51 -15.15 7.37 -13.12
C ASP A 51 -15.57 7.18 -14.58
N ILE A 52 -16.29 6.09 -14.88
CA ILE A 52 -16.72 5.77 -16.24
C ILE A 52 -18.18 6.15 -16.42
N GLU A 53 -18.42 6.95 -17.45
CA GLU A 53 -19.75 7.32 -17.89
C GLU A 53 -20.03 6.69 -19.25
N VAL A 54 -20.92 5.70 -19.28
CA VAL A 54 -21.42 5.11 -20.52
C VAL A 54 -22.79 5.70 -20.83
N LEU A 55 -22.94 6.24 -22.03
CA LEU A 55 -24.20 6.71 -22.59
C LEU A 55 -24.62 5.77 -23.73
N VAL A 56 -25.82 5.21 -23.64
CA VAL A 56 -26.47 4.45 -24.72
C VAL A 56 -27.70 5.22 -25.16
N ASP A 57 -27.71 5.72 -26.39
CA ASP A 57 -28.73 6.63 -26.92
C ASP A 57 -29.03 7.83 -26.01
N GLY A 58 -27.99 8.36 -25.37
CA GLY A 58 -28.06 9.49 -24.44
C GLY A 58 -28.50 9.12 -23.01
N ALA A 59 -28.87 7.87 -22.74
CA ALA A 59 -29.18 7.39 -21.39
C ALA A 59 -27.93 6.85 -20.70
N ARG A 60 -27.69 7.26 -19.45
CA ARG A 60 -26.56 6.78 -18.65
C ARG A 60 -26.78 5.35 -18.18
N ILE A 61 -25.82 4.48 -18.50
CA ILE A 61 -25.77 3.09 -18.04
C ILE A 61 -24.52 2.92 -17.17
N GLY A 62 -24.70 2.37 -15.97
CA GLY A 62 -23.59 2.01 -15.10
C GLY A 62 -22.92 0.73 -15.60
N PRO A 63 -21.59 0.69 -15.77
CA PRO A 63 -20.90 -0.55 -16.10
C PRO A 63 -20.97 -1.53 -14.92
N GLU A 64 -21.02 -2.82 -15.23
CA GLU A 64 -20.99 -3.89 -14.23
C GLU A 64 -19.56 -4.19 -13.78
N SER A 65 -18.61 -4.17 -14.70
CA SER A 65 -17.19 -4.36 -14.38
C SER A 65 -16.29 -3.67 -15.41
N VAL A 66 -15.06 -3.43 -14.99
CA VAL A 66 -14.04 -2.71 -15.77
C VAL A 66 -12.72 -3.43 -15.62
N ASP A 67 -12.07 -3.76 -16.74
CA ASP A 67 -10.65 -4.08 -16.76
C ASP A 67 -9.88 -2.84 -17.20
N ALA A 68 -9.34 -2.15 -16.20
CA ALA A 68 -8.62 -0.89 -16.39
C ALA A 68 -7.37 -1.04 -17.26
N GLU A 69 -6.68 -2.18 -17.20
CA GLU A 69 -5.41 -2.39 -17.91
C GLU A 69 -5.64 -2.62 -19.41
N THR A 70 -6.66 -3.42 -19.74
CA THR A 70 -6.99 -3.74 -21.14
C THR A 70 -7.96 -2.74 -21.77
N GLY A 71 -8.60 -1.89 -20.98
CA GLY A 71 -9.59 -0.91 -21.42
C GLY A 71 -10.92 -1.56 -21.80
N LEU A 72 -11.28 -2.66 -21.12
CA LEU A 72 -12.55 -3.35 -21.34
C LEU A 72 -13.59 -2.88 -20.32
N VAL A 73 -14.77 -2.51 -20.81
CA VAL A 73 -15.91 -2.12 -20.00
C VAL A 73 -17.04 -3.09 -20.29
N VAL A 74 -17.59 -3.71 -19.25
CA VAL A 74 -18.67 -4.69 -19.34
C VAL A 74 -19.95 -4.04 -18.87
N LEU A 75 -20.95 -3.96 -19.76
CA LEU A 75 -22.30 -3.51 -19.44
C LEU A 75 -23.12 -4.61 -18.76
N PRO A 76 -24.24 -4.30 -18.10
CA PRO A 76 -25.14 -5.34 -17.57
C PRO A 76 -25.82 -6.17 -18.67
N GLU A 77 -26.19 -5.52 -19.79
CA GLU A 77 -26.90 -6.13 -20.91
C GLU A 77 -26.29 -5.69 -22.26
N ASP A 78 -26.58 -6.44 -23.32
CA ASP A 78 -26.19 -6.04 -24.67
C ASP A 78 -26.96 -4.78 -25.09
N PRO A 79 -26.29 -3.79 -25.71
CA PRO A 79 -26.94 -2.59 -26.19
C PRO A 79 -27.92 -2.91 -27.34
N PRO A 80 -29.08 -2.22 -27.42
CA PRO A 80 -30.05 -2.44 -28.48
C PRO A 80 -29.43 -2.33 -29.89
N ALA A 81 -29.90 -3.14 -30.82
CA ALA A 81 -29.38 -3.09 -32.19
C ALA A 81 -29.63 -1.71 -32.82
N GLY A 82 -28.55 -1.02 -33.20
CA GLY A 82 -28.60 0.31 -33.79
C GLY A 82 -28.46 1.46 -32.81
N SER A 83 -28.30 1.20 -31.51
CA SER A 83 -28.01 2.23 -30.52
C SER A 83 -26.64 2.87 -30.73
N SER A 84 -26.55 4.16 -30.45
CA SER A 84 -25.31 4.92 -30.29
C SER A 84 -24.73 4.69 -28.89
N ILE A 85 -23.42 4.46 -28.80
CA ILE A 85 -22.72 4.32 -27.52
C ILE A 85 -21.58 5.32 -27.46
N ALA A 86 -21.56 6.10 -26.39
CA ALA A 86 -20.50 7.03 -26.07
C ALA A 86 -19.97 6.73 -24.66
N VAL A 87 -18.66 6.65 -24.50
CA VAL A 87 -18.01 6.39 -23.21
C VAL A 87 -17.09 7.56 -22.86
N SER A 88 -17.25 8.10 -21.67
CA SER A 88 -16.31 9.08 -21.10
C SER A 88 -15.60 8.47 -19.89
N TYR A 89 -14.29 8.69 -19.79
CA TYR A 89 -13.44 8.05 -18.79
C TYR A 89 -12.12 8.82 -18.61
N TYR A 90 -11.32 8.44 -17.61
CA TYR A 90 -9.98 9.00 -17.40
C TYR A 90 -8.89 8.03 -17.87
N TRP A 91 -7.87 8.58 -18.52
CA TRP A 91 -6.75 7.82 -19.08
C TRP A 91 -5.40 8.45 -18.72
N HIS A 92 -4.38 7.61 -18.55
CA HIS A 92 -2.98 8.05 -18.49
C HIS A 92 -2.06 6.94 -19.02
N PRO A 93 -0.91 7.24 -19.67
CA PRO A 93 0.05 6.24 -20.14
C PRO A 93 0.63 5.32 -19.07
N ILE A 94 0.48 5.69 -17.79
CA ILE A 94 0.97 4.96 -16.62
C ILE A 94 -0.26 4.59 -15.80
N SER A 95 -0.45 3.29 -15.54
CA SER A 95 -1.63 2.79 -14.83
C SER A 95 -1.51 3.00 -13.31
N ASP A 96 -2.65 3.10 -12.62
CA ASP A 96 -2.64 3.18 -11.16
C ASP A 96 -2.14 1.89 -10.52
N ARG A 97 -2.33 0.75 -11.19
CA ARG A 97 -1.77 -0.54 -10.76
C ARG A 97 -0.26 -0.51 -10.80
N GLU A 98 0.35 0.03 -11.86
CA GLU A 98 1.80 0.17 -11.94
C GLU A 98 2.36 1.05 -10.83
N ILE A 99 1.68 2.17 -10.56
CA ILE A 99 2.02 3.07 -9.45
C ILE A 99 1.88 2.33 -8.11
N GLY A 100 0.80 1.59 -7.90
CA GLY A 100 0.58 0.78 -6.70
C GLY A 100 1.65 -0.29 -6.48
N LEU A 101 2.09 -0.97 -7.54
CA LEU A 101 3.20 -1.93 -7.48
C LEU A 101 4.52 -1.25 -7.13
N ALA A 102 4.79 -0.07 -7.69
CA ALA A 102 5.98 0.71 -7.37
C ALA A 102 5.98 1.20 -5.91
N LEU A 103 4.83 1.66 -5.40
CA LEU A 103 4.64 2.02 -3.99
C LEU A 103 4.90 0.83 -3.06
N ALA A 104 4.36 -0.34 -3.38
CA ALA A 104 4.58 -1.55 -2.58
C ALA A 104 6.07 -1.93 -2.55
N LYS A 105 6.77 -1.83 -3.68
CA LYS A 105 8.21 -2.10 -3.76
C LYS A 105 9.02 -1.09 -2.95
N ALA A 106 8.73 0.21 -3.09
CA ALA A 106 9.39 1.27 -2.35
C ALA A 106 9.16 1.13 -0.83
N ALA A 107 7.95 0.78 -0.42
CA ALA A 107 7.64 0.51 0.98
C ALA A 107 8.44 -0.67 1.55
N ALA A 108 8.57 -1.77 0.78
CA ALA A 108 9.38 -2.91 1.19
C ALA A 108 10.88 -2.55 1.30
N GLU A 109 11.38 -1.67 0.42
CA GLU A 109 12.76 -1.17 0.51
C GLU A 109 12.97 -0.32 1.78
N VAL A 110 12.06 0.58 2.10
CA VAL A 110 12.10 1.35 3.36
C VAL A 110 12.15 0.42 4.56
N GLU A 111 11.29 -0.60 4.59
CA GLU A 111 11.24 -1.56 5.69
C GLU A 111 12.54 -2.38 5.80
N LEU A 112 13.13 -2.75 4.66
CA LEU A 112 14.42 -3.45 4.62
C LEU A 112 15.58 -2.58 5.11
N VAL A 113 15.63 -1.31 4.69
CA VAL A 113 16.72 -0.38 5.04
C VAL A 113 16.63 0.05 6.50
N THR A 114 15.42 0.28 7.00
CA THR A 114 15.21 0.75 8.38
C THR A 114 15.06 -0.37 9.40
N GLY A 115 14.72 -1.58 8.94
CA GLY A 115 14.35 -2.71 9.79
C GLY A 115 13.09 -2.45 10.60
N ARG A 116 12.23 -1.50 10.18
CA ARG A 116 11.02 -1.10 10.88
C ARG A 116 9.88 -0.89 9.91
N ARG A 117 8.67 -1.18 10.37
CA ARG A 117 7.43 -0.90 9.64
C ARG A 117 6.77 0.34 10.22
N PHE A 118 6.56 1.35 9.38
CA PHE A 118 6.01 2.64 9.84
C PHE A 118 4.48 2.69 9.78
N GLY A 119 3.84 1.82 8.99
CA GLY A 119 2.40 1.81 8.83
C GLY A 119 1.75 1.00 9.94
N PRO A 120 0.51 1.30 10.34
CA PRO A 120 -0.18 0.51 11.35
C PRO A 120 -0.39 -0.93 10.83
N TYR A 121 -0.06 -1.91 11.67
CA TYR A 121 -0.34 -3.33 11.41
C TYR A 121 -0.75 -4.03 12.69
N ARG A 122 -1.59 -5.05 12.53
CA ARG A 122 -1.99 -5.91 13.63
C ARG A 122 -0.88 -6.89 13.96
N ALA A 123 -0.45 -6.90 15.22
CA ALA A 123 0.55 -7.80 15.77
C ALA A 123 -0.07 -8.64 16.89
N ARG A 124 0.42 -9.87 17.02
CA ARG A 124 0.09 -10.77 18.13
C ARG A 124 1.39 -11.32 18.68
N GLU A 125 1.70 -10.95 19.91
CA GLU A 125 2.92 -11.37 20.59
C GLU A 125 2.58 -12.19 21.84
N ARG A 126 3.37 -13.23 22.07
CA ARG A 126 3.32 -14.04 23.29
C ARG A 126 4.61 -13.81 24.06
N VAL A 127 4.48 -13.30 25.28
CA VAL A 127 5.62 -12.93 26.13
C VAL A 127 5.51 -13.69 27.44
N VAL A 128 6.59 -14.39 27.80
CA VAL A 128 6.69 -15.06 29.09
C VAL A 128 7.23 -14.06 30.12
N LEU A 129 6.42 -13.77 31.13
CA LEU A 129 6.80 -12.98 32.29
C LEU A 129 7.31 -13.91 33.38
N THR A 130 8.60 -13.79 33.70
CA THR A 130 9.23 -14.50 34.83
C THR A 130 9.22 -13.68 36.13
N SER A 131 9.12 -12.35 36.03
CA SER A 131 9.00 -11.47 37.18
C SER A 131 8.27 -10.16 36.81
N GLY A 132 7.52 -9.62 37.77
CA GLY A 132 6.83 -8.33 37.65
C GLY A 132 5.56 -8.38 36.80
N SER A 133 5.10 -7.19 36.40
CA SER A 133 3.83 -6.99 35.69
C SER A 133 3.98 -6.22 34.38
N ILE A 134 5.22 -5.98 33.94
CA ILE A 134 5.55 -5.18 32.76
C ILE A 134 5.92 -6.10 31.60
N VAL A 135 5.12 -6.02 30.55
CA VAL A 135 5.40 -6.64 29.25
C VAL A 135 6.09 -5.61 28.37
N ARG A 136 7.16 -6.03 27.71
CA ARG A 136 7.81 -5.27 26.65
C ARG A 136 7.51 -5.91 25.31
N LEU A 137 6.78 -5.18 24.48
CA LEU A 137 6.43 -5.59 23.12
C LEU A 137 7.57 -5.26 22.15
N GLY A 138 7.57 -5.93 20.99
CA GLY A 138 8.62 -5.81 19.99
C GLY A 138 8.71 -4.41 19.35
N ASP A 139 7.56 -3.76 19.19
CA ASP A 139 7.37 -2.54 18.42
C ASP A 139 6.54 -1.49 19.16
N ARG A 140 6.52 -0.27 18.60
CA ARG A 140 5.65 0.84 19.06
C ARG A 140 4.18 0.42 18.99
N VAL A 141 3.43 0.71 20.04
CA VAL A 141 2.01 0.37 20.16
C VAL A 141 1.16 1.61 19.90
N VAL A 142 0.22 1.50 18.97
CA VAL A 142 -0.80 2.52 18.71
C VAL A 142 -2.03 2.25 19.55
N GLU A 143 -2.53 1.01 19.52
CA GLU A 143 -3.74 0.60 20.22
C GLU A 143 -3.62 -0.86 20.63
N VAL A 144 -4.15 -1.23 21.80
CA VAL A 144 -4.17 -2.62 22.27
C VAL A 144 -5.61 -3.12 22.18
N GLU A 145 -5.81 -4.20 21.43
CA GLU A 145 -7.14 -4.79 21.21
C GLU A 145 -7.51 -5.76 22.34
N SER A 146 -6.56 -6.62 22.75
CA SER A 146 -6.81 -7.60 23.81
C SER A 146 -5.53 -8.06 24.48
N VAL A 147 -5.65 -8.36 25.77
CA VAL A 147 -4.60 -8.97 26.60
C VAL A 147 -5.18 -10.23 27.23
N LYS A 148 -4.58 -11.37 26.94
CA LYS A 148 -4.92 -12.67 27.52
C LYS A 148 -3.76 -13.18 28.35
N ILE A 149 -4.08 -13.82 29.47
CA ILE A 149 -3.09 -14.36 30.39
C ILE A 149 -3.29 -15.87 30.48
N TYR A 150 -2.19 -16.59 30.32
CA TYR A 150 -2.10 -18.03 30.39
C TYR A 150 -1.12 -18.44 31.49
N THR A 151 -1.34 -19.63 32.07
CA THR A 151 -0.29 -20.33 32.82
C THR A 151 0.77 -20.88 31.87
N LEU A 152 1.95 -21.26 32.39
CA LEU A 152 2.96 -22.00 31.62
C LEU A 152 2.44 -23.31 31.01
N ASP A 153 1.41 -23.90 31.63
CA ASP A 153 0.75 -25.12 31.14
C ASP A 153 -0.28 -24.83 30.03
N GLY A 154 -0.40 -23.57 29.59
CA GLY A 154 -1.30 -23.13 28.54
C GLY A 154 -2.76 -22.95 28.98
N GLN A 155 -3.07 -22.99 30.28
CA GLN A 155 -4.43 -22.74 30.76
C GLN A 155 -4.71 -21.23 30.79
N LEU A 156 -5.83 -20.83 30.20
CA LEU A 156 -6.28 -19.44 30.21
C LEU A 156 -6.72 -19.04 31.62
N LEU A 157 -6.04 -18.05 32.20
CA LEU A 157 -6.38 -17.44 33.49
C LEU A 157 -7.33 -16.26 33.32
N ASP A 158 -7.08 -15.43 32.30
CA ASP A 158 -7.90 -14.27 32.00
C ASP A 158 -7.94 -14.01 30.49
N SER A 159 -9.13 -13.71 30.00
CA SER A 159 -9.39 -13.44 28.58
C SER A 159 -9.43 -11.94 28.25
N ALA A 160 -9.54 -11.08 29.26
CA ALA A 160 -9.68 -9.63 29.12
C ALA A 160 -9.01 -8.91 30.30
N ALA A 161 -7.73 -9.22 30.52
CA ALA A 161 -6.98 -8.64 31.64
C ALA A 161 -6.89 -7.12 31.49
N GLY A 162 -7.15 -6.41 32.60
CA GLY A 162 -6.96 -4.96 32.64
C GLY A 162 -5.49 -4.59 32.40
N PHE A 163 -5.25 -3.58 31.56
CA PHE A 163 -3.89 -3.13 31.24
C PHE A 163 -3.75 -1.61 31.32
N GLU A 164 -2.51 -1.16 31.34
CA GLU A 164 -2.10 0.24 31.31
C GLU A 164 -0.87 0.37 30.42
N LEU A 165 -0.95 1.20 29.38
CA LEU A 165 0.19 1.54 28.54
C LEU A 165 1.06 2.55 29.30
N ILE A 166 2.25 2.13 29.75
CA ILE A 166 3.21 3.01 30.42
C ILE A 166 3.94 3.85 29.37
N ASP A 167 4.43 3.18 28.33
CA ASP A 167 5.20 3.82 27.26
C ASP A 167 4.84 3.17 25.92
N PRO A 168 3.94 3.81 25.15
CA PRO A 168 3.55 3.33 23.83
C PRO A 168 4.73 3.30 22.83
N GLU A 169 5.73 4.18 22.98
CA GLU A 169 6.84 4.29 22.03
C GLU A 169 7.80 3.12 22.11
N ASN A 170 8.03 2.63 23.34
CA ASN A 170 8.88 1.48 23.61
C ASN A 170 8.10 0.16 23.78
N GLY A 171 6.78 0.19 23.59
CA GLY A 171 5.91 -0.98 23.71
C GLY A 171 5.79 -1.50 25.15
N LEU A 172 5.91 -0.63 26.15
CA LEU A 172 5.81 -1.01 27.57
C LEU A 172 4.36 -0.99 28.04
N LEU A 173 3.86 -2.16 28.40
CA LEU A 173 2.52 -2.38 28.90
C LEU A 173 2.58 -2.98 30.30
N ARG A 174 1.83 -2.40 31.24
CA ARG A 174 1.63 -2.96 32.57
C ARG A 174 0.30 -3.69 32.64
N ILE A 175 0.32 -4.89 33.16
CA ILE A 175 -0.89 -5.68 33.43
C ILE A 175 -1.36 -5.37 34.84
N LYS A 176 -2.64 -5.02 35.00
CA LYS A 176 -3.26 -4.75 36.30
C LYS A 176 -3.70 -6.06 36.94
N GLY A 177 -3.41 -6.22 38.24
CA GLY A 177 -3.87 -7.36 39.02
C GLY A 177 -3.04 -8.64 38.89
N TYR A 178 -2.01 -8.64 38.04
CA TYR A 178 -1.12 -9.79 37.84
C TYR A 178 0.33 -9.38 38.08
N GLU A 179 1.08 -10.20 38.82
CA GLU A 179 2.49 -9.99 39.12
C GLU A 179 3.21 -11.34 39.08
N ALA A 180 3.98 -11.57 38.02
CA ALA A 180 4.79 -12.77 37.87
C ALA A 180 5.93 -12.79 38.89
N GLY A 181 6.38 -13.98 39.26
CA GLY A 181 7.48 -14.17 40.22
C GLY A 181 7.09 -13.95 41.68
N ARG A 182 5.85 -13.55 41.99
CA ARG A 182 5.35 -13.62 43.37
C ARG A 182 5.11 -15.08 43.76
N PRO A 183 5.74 -15.56 44.84
CA PRO A 183 5.48 -16.90 45.34
C PRO A 183 4.06 -16.94 45.91
N SER A 184 3.20 -17.75 45.30
CA SER A 184 1.84 -18.01 45.76
C SER A 184 1.76 -19.40 46.38
N GLY A 185 0.91 -19.55 47.40
CA GLY A 185 0.70 -20.82 48.08
C GLY A 185 0.09 -21.88 47.13
N PRO A 186 0.21 -23.18 47.43
CA PRO A 186 0.78 -23.75 48.67
C PRO A 186 2.29 -24.02 48.62
N PHE A 187 2.93 -24.00 47.45
CA PHE A 187 4.33 -24.38 47.29
C PHE A 187 5.31 -23.20 47.20
N PHE A 188 4.82 -21.95 47.16
CA PHE A 188 5.65 -20.73 47.12
C PHE A 188 6.69 -20.72 45.98
N ILE A 189 6.38 -21.37 44.86
CA ILE A 189 7.22 -21.34 43.67
C ILE A 189 6.88 -20.04 42.92
N PRO A 190 7.88 -19.26 42.44
CA PRO A 190 7.63 -18.10 41.61
C PRO A 190 6.86 -18.54 40.35
N SER A 191 5.64 -18.05 40.20
CA SER A 191 4.80 -18.36 39.05
C SER A 191 5.23 -17.49 37.86
N ALA A 192 5.60 -18.13 36.75
CA ALA A 192 5.73 -17.42 35.48
C ALA A 192 4.37 -17.42 34.77
N LEU A 193 4.10 -16.35 34.03
CA LEU A 193 2.85 -16.16 33.30
C LEU A 193 3.19 -16.01 31.81
N GLU A 194 2.38 -16.60 30.94
CA GLU A 194 2.45 -16.33 29.51
C GLU A 194 1.36 -15.32 29.16
N VAL A 195 1.76 -14.19 28.58
CA VAL A 195 0.83 -13.12 28.21
C VAL A 195 0.77 -13.03 26.71
N GLU A 196 -0.43 -13.14 26.17
CA GLU A 196 -0.70 -12.92 24.76
C GLU A 196 -1.33 -11.54 24.58
N VAL A 197 -0.65 -10.66 23.85
CA VAL A 197 -1.13 -9.32 23.55
C VAL A 197 -1.43 -9.23 22.06
N THR A 198 -2.66 -8.84 21.71
CA THR A 198 -3.04 -8.46 20.35
C THR A 198 -3.15 -6.94 20.30
N TYR A 199 -2.38 -6.31 19.43
CA TYR A 199 -2.29 -4.85 19.36
C TYR A 199 -2.02 -4.37 17.93
N THR A 200 -2.38 -3.12 17.66
CA THR A 200 -1.98 -2.40 16.46
C THR A 200 -0.63 -1.75 16.72
N ALA A 201 0.40 -2.29 16.06
CA ALA A 201 1.77 -1.81 16.09
C ALA A 201 2.02 -0.78 14.96
N GLY A 202 2.98 0.12 15.16
CA GLY A 202 3.43 1.06 14.13
C GLY A 202 3.35 2.52 14.55
N TYR A 203 3.35 3.42 13.57
CA TYR A 203 3.19 4.86 13.79
C TYR A 203 1.78 5.28 13.39
N THR A 204 1.19 6.19 14.18
CA THR A 204 -0.11 6.80 13.86
C THR A 204 -0.03 7.59 12.55
N GLU A 205 1.09 8.29 12.35
CA GLU A 205 1.38 9.02 11.11
C GLU A 205 2.77 8.63 10.61
N THR A 206 2.87 8.41 9.29
CA THR A 206 4.16 8.11 8.66
C THR A 206 4.98 9.40 8.62
N PRO A 207 6.24 9.40 9.11
CA PRO A 207 7.06 10.61 9.07
C PRO A 207 7.25 11.15 7.64
N ASP A 208 7.26 12.47 7.49
CA ASP A 208 7.31 13.13 6.17
C ASP A 208 8.52 12.70 5.33
N TYR A 209 9.68 12.51 5.96
CA TYR A 209 10.89 12.07 5.26
C TYR A 209 10.76 10.64 4.69
N ILE A 210 10.02 9.74 5.38
CA ILE A 210 9.73 8.39 4.87
C ILE A 210 8.75 8.48 3.70
N ARG A 211 7.73 9.33 3.80
CA ARG A 211 6.77 9.56 2.72
C ARG A 211 7.46 10.11 1.47
N GLN A 212 8.29 11.14 1.61
CA GLN A 212 9.06 11.72 0.51
C GLN A 212 9.98 10.70 -0.16
N TYR A 213 10.74 9.93 0.64
CA TYR A 213 11.58 8.87 0.10
C TYR A 213 10.77 7.82 -0.67
N THR A 214 9.63 7.40 -0.11
CA THR A 214 8.76 6.42 -0.78
C THR A 214 8.23 6.95 -2.12
N ILE A 215 7.82 8.22 -2.18
CA ILE A 215 7.35 8.87 -3.42
C ILE A 215 8.47 8.89 -4.48
N MET A 216 9.69 9.29 -4.09
CA MET A 216 10.83 9.35 -5.00
C MET A 216 11.25 7.96 -5.50
N ALA A 217 11.31 6.98 -4.61
CA ALA A 217 11.67 5.61 -4.94
C ALA A 217 10.64 4.97 -5.87
N ALA A 218 9.34 5.15 -5.57
CA ALA A 218 8.27 4.67 -6.43
C ALA A 218 8.28 5.38 -7.80
N THR A 219 8.53 6.69 -7.83
CA THR A 219 8.66 7.46 -9.08
C THR A 219 9.80 6.91 -9.96
N LEU A 220 10.96 6.65 -9.36
CA LEU A 220 12.10 6.06 -10.08
C LEU A 220 11.73 4.69 -10.68
N GLU A 221 11.06 3.84 -9.93
CA GLU A 221 10.62 2.51 -10.40
C GLU A 221 9.64 2.59 -11.57
N VAL A 222 8.69 3.52 -11.50
CA VAL A 222 7.75 3.78 -12.60
C VAL A 222 8.50 4.26 -13.84
N LEU A 223 9.41 5.24 -13.69
CA LEU A 223 10.20 5.75 -14.82
C LEU A 223 11.09 4.67 -15.46
N LEU A 224 11.71 3.80 -14.65
CA LEU A 224 12.51 2.68 -15.15
C LEU A 224 11.66 1.64 -15.88
N ARG A 225 10.41 1.43 -15.47
CA ARG A 225 9.46 0.58 -16.22
C ARG A 225 9.04 1.23 -17.53
N PHE A 226 8.71 2.52 -17.49
CA PHE A 226 8.34 3.28 -18.69
C PHE A 226 9.47 3.31 -19.73
N GLN A 227 10.72 3.53 -19.29
CA GLN A 227 11.89 3.43 -20.15
C GLN A 227 12.02 2.06 -20.82
N ARG A 228 11.75 0.98 -20.07
CA ARG A 228 11.76 -0.39 -20.62
C ARG A 228 10.64 -0.61 -21.64
N MET A 229 9.42 -0.13 -21.38
CA MET A 229 8.32 -0.23 -22.34
C MET A 229 8.64 0.46 -23.66
N LEU A 230 9.16 1.70 -23.62
CA LEU A 230 9.59 2.44 -24.81
C LEU A 230 10.72 1.74 -25.59
N SER A 231 11.55 0.93 -24.93
CA SER A 231 12.61 0.16 -25.58
C SER A 231 12.11 -1.12 -26.27
N VAL A 232 11.01 -1.73 -25.79
CA VAL A 232 10.49 -3.02 -26.27
C VAL A 232 9.57 -2.86 -27.49
N GLU A 233 8.78 -1.78 -27.57
CA GLU A 233 7.88 -1.50 -28.71
C GLU A 233 8.60 -1.39 -30.07
N ARG A 234 9.93 -1.31 -30.09
CA ARG A 234 10.74 -1.10 -31.29
C ARG A 234 11.37 -2.35 -31.90
N SER A 235 11.15 -3.54 -31.33
CA SER A 235 11.85 -4.76 -31.77
C SER A 235 11.05 -5.65 -32.72
N TYR A 236 9.88 -5.23 -33.21
CA TYR A 236 9.14 -5.95 -34.25
C TYR A 236 9.17 -5.18 -35.57
N GLY A 237 10.17 -5.48 -36.40
CA GLY A 237 10.37 -4.93 -37.73
C GLY A 237 11.70 -4.19 -37.82
N ASP A 238 12.66 -4.74 -38.57
CA ASP A 238 14.01 -4.21 -38.81
C ASP A 238 14.05 -2.68 -38.94
N LEU A 239 14.51 -2.01 -37.87
CA LEU A 239 15.12 -0.67 -37.89
C LEU A 239 15.67 -0.39 -36.49
N VAL A 240 16.99 -0.57 -36.31
CA VAL A 240 17.70 -0.07 -35.13
C VAL A 240 17.79 1.45 -35.22
N LEU A 241 16.69 2.11 -34.86
CA LEU A 241 16.68 3.55 -34.57
C LEU A 241 16.94 3.71 -33.07
N VAL A 242 18.18 4.09 -32.74
CA VAL A 242 18.54 4.61 -31.41
C VAL A 242 17.81 5.94 -31.22
N VAL A 243 16.52 5.88 -30.90
CA VAL A 243 15.82 7.10 -30.45
C VAL A 243 16.28 7.32 -29.02
N LYS A 244 17.02 8.40 -28.84
CA LYS A 244 17.28 9.00 -27.53
C LYS A 244 15.98 8.97 -26.73
N ALA A 245 16.04 8.53 -25.48
CA ALA A 245 14.94 8.70 -24.54
C ALA A 245 14.37 10.14 -24.69
N PRO A 246 13.04 10.36 -24.52
CA PRO A 246 12.48 11.71 -24.56
C PRO A 246 13.38 12.63 -23.73
N GLY A 247 13.86 13.72 -24.34
CA GLY A 247 14.99 14.50 -23.82
C GLY A 247 14.80 14.79 -22.33
N GLY A 248 15.80 14.42 -21.52
CA GLY A 248 15.76 14.62 -20.07
C GLY A 248 15.27 13.44 -19.23
N LEU A 249 14.65 12.37 -19.80
CA LEU A 249 14.22 11.22 -18.99
C LEU A 249 15.41 10.48 -18.35
N GLY A 250 16.50 10.28 -19.09
CA GLY A 250 17.73 9.69 -18.56
C GLY A 250 18.37 10.56 -17.48
N GLU A 251 18.43 11.87 -17.69
CA GLU A 251 18.95 12.83 -16.70
C GLU A 251 18.09 12.83 -15.42
N ARG A 252 16.78 12.79 -15.56
CA ARG A 252 15.85 12.73 -14.42
C ARG A 252 16.00 11.43 -13.63
N ILE A 253 16.18 10.29 -14.30
CA ILE A 253 16.45 9.00 -13.64
C ILE A 253 17.75 9.07 -12.84
N GLU A 254 18.82 9.60 -13.43
CA GLU A 254 20.13 9.69 -12.75
C GLU A 254 20.10 10.70 -11.60
N GLN A 255 19.40 11.83 -11.74
CA GLN A 255 19.16 12.77 -10.65
C GLN A 255 18.40 12.11 -9.50
N LEU A 256 17.29 11.42 -9.78
CA LEU A 256 16.50 10.73 -8.76
C LEU A 256 17.29 9.63 -8.07
N ARG A 257 18.13 8.87 -8.81
CA ARG A 257 19.05 7.89 -8.22
C ARG A 257 20.04 8.54 -7.25
N ALA A 258 20.68 9.62 -7.67
CA ALA A 258 21.63 10.34 -6.84
C ALA A 258 20.98 10.93 -5.58
N GLU A 259 19.77 11.46 -5.70
CA GLU A 259 19.01 11.97 -4.55
C GLU A 259 18.57 10.83 -3.62
N LEU A 260 18.09 9.71 -4.16
CA LEU A 260 17.69 8.55 -3.36
C LEU A 260 18.85 7.94 -2.58
N GLU A 261 20.03 7.83 -3.16
CA GLU A 261 21.22 7.35 -2.44
C GLU A 261 21.59 8.29 -1.28
N ARG A 262 21.51 9.62 -1.47
CA ARG A 262 21.72 10.59 -0.38
C ARG A 262 20.68 10.45 0.72
N PHE A 263 19.40 10.32 0.36
CA PHE A 263 18.34 10.13 1.36
C PHE A 263 18.50 8.80 2.10
N ARG A 264 18.91 7.74 1.41
CA ARG A 264 19.14 6.41 1.99
C ARG A 264 20.20 6.42 3.08
N GLU A 265 21.22 7.27 2.96
CA GLU A 265 22.24 7.44 4.01
C GLU A 265 21.68 8.09 5.30
N ILE A 266 20.65 8.92 5.16
CA ILE A 266 20.00 9.65 6.26
C ILE A 266 18.95 8.79 6.98
N LEU A 267 18.44 7.74 6.31
CA LEU A 267 17.42 6.87 6.89
C LEU A 267 17.92 6.18 8.17
N PRO A 268 17.04 6.04 9.19
CA PRO A 268 17.40 5.38 10.44
C PRO A 268 17.77 3.93 10.16
N LYS A 269 19.00 3.53 10.51
CA LYS A 269 19.49 2.16 10.31
C LYS A 269 19.00 1.24 11.43
N PRO A 270 18.79 -0.06 11.14
CA PRO A 270 18.41 -1.02 12.17
C PRO A 270 19.51 -1.07 13.24
N VAL A 271 19.11 -0.86 14.49
CA VAL A 271 19.98 -1.14 15.62
C VAL A 271 20.08 -2.66 15.72
N ARG A 272 21.23 -3.23 15.34
CA ARG A 272 21.51 -4.65 15.60
C ARG A 272 21.42 -4.85 17.11
N ARG A 273 20.38 -5.56 17.57
CA ARG A 273 20.36 -6.10 18.93
C ARG A 273 21.46 -7.15 18.98
N VAL A 274 22.54 -6.85 19.71
CA VAL A 274 23.58 -7.80 20.11
C VAL A 274 23.05 -8.63 21.26
#